data_AF-A0A6G2PR41-F1
#
_entry.id   AF-A0A6G2PR41-F1
#
_cell.length_a   1.000
_cell.length_b   1.000
_cell.length_c   1.000
_cell.angle_alpha   90.00
_cell.angle_beta   90.00
_cell.angle_gamma   90.00
#
_symmetry.space_group_name_H-M   'P 1'
#
loop_
_entity.id
_entity.type
_entity.pdbx_description
1 polymer ?
#
loop_
_entity_poly.entity_id
_entity_poly.type
_entity_poly.pdbx_seq_one_letter_code
_entity_poly.pdbx_strand_id
1 'polypeptide(L)'
;LHPALLDAALHAIGAGGLVPESDGPLLPFAWSGVSVHATGASTVRVRLAAAGADAVSLTVADSAGQPVASVESLTLRPVSAEQLRKRSGDALFTIEPAPLSLAAEGADGTVVAYVPDLDALAEADGPPQPDVVVVPCPDGPEGVSGAERVRAVTTEVLALVQRWSAEDRTARLVLVARCDDLAHAAAGGLVRSAQAEHPGRVVLLETDRPDEAAALVPGVVRSGEPHVVVREGEAGVPRLVRAAAARTTEDAATGSAGRTDHADDTAAAPAGLGTVLLTGASGALGGTLARHLVTGHGVRRLLLVSRRGADAPGAADLAAELVA
;
A
#
# COMPACT_ATOMS: atom_id res chain seq x y z
N LEU A 1 16.07 -12.06 -7.19
CA LEU A 1 15.05 -11.91 -8.25
C LEU A 1 14.05 -10.86 -7.81
N HIS A 2 13.74 -9.85 -8.64
CA HIS A 2 12.75 -8.83 -8.27
C HIS A 2 11.33 -9.44 -8.22
N PRO A 3 10.53 -9.24 -7.15
CA PRO A 3 9.21 -9.85 -7.01
C PRO A 3 8.27 -9.58 -8.19
N ALA A 4 8.20 -8.32 -8.67
CA ALA A 4 7.37 -7.97 -9.82
C ALA A 4 7.83 -8.65 -11.14
N LEU A 5 9.12 -8.97 -11.27
CA LEU A 5 9.63 -9.66 -12.46
C LEU A 5 9.24 -11.14 -12.45
N LEU A 6 9.25 -11.77 -11.27
CA LEU A 6 8.75 -13.12 -11.09
C LEU A 6 7.23 -13.19 -11.30
N ASP A 7 6.48 -12.26 -10.72
CA ASP A 7 5.03 -12.15 -10.89
C ASP A 7 4.62 -12.00 -12.37
N ALA A 8 5.30 -11.12 -13.11
CA ALA A 8 5.06 -10.95 -14.54
C ALA A 8 5.27 -12.26 -15.35
N ALA A 9 6.22 -13.11 -14.93
CA ALA A 9 6.44 -14.40 -15.58
C ALA A 9 5.29 -15.40 -15.31
N LEU A 10 4.62 -15.31 -14.16
CA LEU A 10 3.48 -16.16 -13.82
C LEU A 10 2.26 -15.88 -14.72
N HIS A 11 2.12 -14.65 -15.23
CA HIS A 11 1.03 -14.33 -16.15
C HIS A 11 1.07 -15.15 -17.45
N ALA A 12 2.25 -15.67 -17.86
CA ALA A 12 2.38 -16.53 -19.04
C ALA A 12 1.78 -17.94 -18.84
N ILE A 13 1.52 -18.37 -17.60
CA ILE A 13 0.90 -19.67 -17.30
C ILE A 13 -0.48 -19.77 -17.96
N GLY A 14 -1.29 -18.70 -17.89
CA GLY A 14 -2.62 -18.67 -18.47
C GLY A 14 -2.66 -18.69 -20.00
N ALA A 15 -1.56 -18.29 -20.66
CA ALA A 15 -1.47 -18.28 -22.11
C ALA A 15 -0.94 -19.60 -22.71
N GLY A 16 -0.25 -20.42 -21.90
CA GLY A 16 0.51 -21.57 -22.37
C GLY A 16 -0.23 -22.90 -22.41
N GLY A 17 -1.49 -22.98 -21.97
CA GLY A 17 -2.25 -24.23 -21.91
C GLY A 17 -1.59 -25.33 -21.05
N LEU A 18 -0.74 -24.94 -20.09
CA LEU A 18 0.06 -25.85 -19.26
C LEU A 18 -0.77 -26.55 -18.18
N VAL A 19 -1.97 -26.04 -17.92
CA VAL A 19 -2.94 -26.56 -16.96
C VAL A 19 -4.33 -26.55 -17.61
N PRO A 20 -5.23 -27.47 -17.22
CA PRO A 20 -6.58 -27.56 -17.77
C PRO A 20 -7.36 -26.26 -17.61
N GLU A 21 -8.24 -25.97 -18.57
CA GLU A 21 -9.22 -24.89 -18.42
C GLU A 21 -10.13 -25.18 -17.22
N SER A 22 -10.33 -24.16 -16.39
CA SER A 22 -11.19 -24.23 -15.21
C SER A 22 -12.30 -23.18 -15.26
N ASP A 23 -13.39 -23.44 -14.53
CA ASP A 23 -14.53 -22.52 -14.40
C ASP A 23 -14.21 -21.37 -13.43
N GLY A 24 -13.18 -20.58 -13.77
CA GLY A 24 -12.65 -19.48 -12.98
C GLY A 24 -11.13 -19.30 -13.11
N PRO A 25 -10.58 -18.16 -12.62
CA PRO A 25 -9.15 -17.92 -12.65
C PRO A 25 -8.39 -18.93 -11.78
N LEU A 26 -7.23 -19.37 -12.27
CA LEU A 26 -6.29 -20.20 -11.53
C LEU A 26 -5.31 -19.31 -10.76
N LEU A 27 -5.22 -19.51 -9.45
CA LEU A 27 -4.31 -18.74 -8.59
C LEU A 27 -3.18 -19.62 -8.04
N PRO A 28 -1.95 -19.07 -7.90
CA PRO A 28 -0.88 -19.66 -7.10
C PRO A 28 -1.37 -20.08 -5.71
N PHE A 29 -1.25 -21.37 -5.39
CA PHE A 29 -1.68 -21.92 -4.10
C PHE A 29 -0.51 -22.41 -3.25
N ALA A 30 0.38 -23.24 -3.84
CA ALA A 30 1.49 -23.83 -3.12
C ALA A 30 2.76 -23.87 -3.97
N TRP A 31 3.90 -23.53 -3.36
CA TRP A 31 5.22 -23.57 -4.00
C TRP A 31 6.05 -24.68 -3.34
N SER A 32 6.71 -25.51 -4.14
CA SER A 32 7.56 -26.62 -3.68
C SER A 32 8.87 -26.64 -4.48
N GLY A 33 9.97 -26.98 -3.79
CA GLY A 33 11.30 -27.03 -4.41
C GLY A 33 11.77 -25.68 -4.95
N VAL A 34 11.56 -24.60 -4.18
CA VAL A 34 12.00 -23.25 -4.56
C VAL A 34 13.48 -23.09 -4.24
N SER A 35 14.28 -22.69 -5.23
CA SER A 35 15.69 -22.35 -5.05
C SER A 35 16.02 -21.04 -5.76
N VAL A 36 16.81 -20.20 -5.11
CA VAL A 36 17.36 -18.97 -5.68
C VAL A 36 18.85 -19.16 -5.85
N HIS A 37 19.33 -18.99 -7.08
CA HIS A 37 20.72 -19.21 -7.46
C HIS A 37 21.49 -17.89 -7.59
N ALA A 38 20.81 -16.80 -7.96
CA ALA A 38 21.40 -15.47 -8.10
C ALA A 38 20.42 -14.33 -7.77
N THR A 39 20.96 -13.17 -7.40
CA THR A 39 20.22 -11.93 -7.14
C THR A 39 20.66 -10.81 -8.10
N GLY A 40 19.94 -9.68 -8.13
CA GLY A 40 20.31 -8.52 -8.96
C GLY A 40 19.92 -8.57 -10.44
N ALA A 41 19.38 -9.68 -10.96
CA ALA A 41 18.91 -9.74 -12.35
C ALA A 41 17.72 -8.79 -12.60
N SER A 42 17.89 -7.83 -13.52
CA SER A 42 16.86 -6.89 -13.99
C SER A 42 16.13 -7.36 -15.25
N THR A 43 16.61 -8.43 -15.90
CA THR A 43 16.00 -9.08 -17.05
C THR A 43 16.19 -10.59 -16.92
N VAL A 44 15.14 -11.36 -17.18
CA VAL A 44 15.16 -12.82 -17.08
C VAL A 44 14.49 -13.48 -18.29
N ARG A 45 14.87 -14.72 -18.56
CA ARG A 45 14.17 -15.66 -19.42
C ARG A 45 13.56 -16.74 -18.54
N VAL A 46 12.28 -17.04 -18.76
CA VAL A 46 11.56 -18.01 -17.95
C VAL A 46 11.07 -19.14 -18.85
N ARG A 47 11.36 -20.37 -18.42
CA ARG A 47 10.77 -21.58 -18.98
C ARG A 47 9.71 -22.07 -18.00
N LEU A 48 8.50 -22.23 -18.52
CA LEU A 48 7.37 -22.85 -17.83
C LEU A 48 7.13 -24.23 -18.43
N ALA A 49 6.88 -25.23 -17.59
CA ALA A 49 6.51 -26.57 -18.05
C ALA A 49 5.51 -27.21 -17.08
N ALA A 50 4.62 -28.06 -17.58
CA ALA A 50 3.69 -28.80 -16.73
C ALA A 50 4.46 -29.67 -15.71
N ALA A 51 3.99 -29.67 -14.47
CA ALA A 51 4.56 -30.42 -13.34
C ALA A 51 3.52 -31.27 -12.60
N GLY A 52 2.37 -31.50 -13.22
CA GLY A 52 1.22 -32.20 -12.64
C GLY A 52 -0.06 -31.83 -13.37
N ALA A 53 -1.21 -32.31 -12.87
CA ALA A 53 -2.52 -31.96 -13.45
C ALA A 53 -2.89 -30.49 -13.20
N ASP A 54 -2.49 -29.95 -12.06
CA ASP A 54 -2.81 -28.60 -11.57
C ASP A 54 -1.53 -27.82 -11.20
N ALA A 55 -0.38 -28.19 -11.77
CA ALA A 55 0.90 -27.62 -11.37
C ALA A 55 1.84 -27.30 -12.54
N VAL A 56 2.67 -26.28 -12.35
CA VAL A 56 3.73 -25.89 -13.30
C VAL A 56 5.09 -25.80 -12.61
N SER A 57 6.15 -26.13 -13.33
CA SER A 57 7.54 -25.91 -12.93
C SER A 57 8.06 -24.62 -13.56
N LEU A 58 9.00 -23.96 -12.89
CA LEU A 58 9.64 -22.74 -13.36
C LEU A 58 11.16 -22.91 -13.38
N THR A 59 11.78 -22.54 -14.49
CA THR A 59 13.23 -22.31 -14.55
C THR A 59 13.48 -20.88 -15.02
N VAL A 60 14.17 -20.10 -14.19
CA VAL A 60 14.48 -18.70 -14.44
C VAL A 60 15.97 -18.56 -14.66
N ALA A 61 16.35 -17.97 -15.79
CA ALA A 61 17.73 -17.66 -16.13
C ALA A 61 17.88 -16.18 -16.49
N ASP A 62 19.09 -15.62 -16.38
CA ASP A 62 19.38 -14.27 -16.86
C ASP A 62 19.50 -14.21 -18.40
N SER A 63 19.87 -13.03 -18.93
CA SER A 63 20.07 -12.83 -20.37
C SER A 63 21.24 -13.64 -20.95
N ALA A 64 22.22 -14.01 -20.12
CA ALA A 64 23.35 -14.86 -20.47
C ALA A 64 23.06 -16.37 -20.32
N GLY A 65 21.89 -16.73 -19.79
CA GLY A 65 21.47 -18.11 -19.56
C GLY A 65 21.93 -18.70 -18.22
N GLN A 66 22.50 -17.89 -17.32
CA GLN A 66 22.87 -18.34 -15.98
C GLN A 66 21.63 -18.50 -15.10
N PRO A 67 21.55 -19.55 -14.27
CA PRO A 67 20.38 -19.80 -13.43
C PRO A 67 20.21 -18.69 -12.39
N VAL A 68 18.99 -18.17 -12.27
CA VAL A 68 18.59 -17.16 -11.28
C VAL A 68 17.70 -17.76 -10.21
N ALA A 69 16.70 -18.56 -10.61
CA ALA A 69 15.81 -19.25 -9.69
C ALA A 69 15.19 -20.50 -10.34
N SER A 70 14.78 -21.47 -9.54
CA SER A 70 14.03 -22.65 -9.97
C SER A 70 12.90 -22.96 -8.99
N VAL A 71 11.80 -23.49 -9.52
CA VAL A 71 10.66 -23.97 -8.76
C VAL A 71 10.27 -25.31 -9.34
N GLU A 72 10.34 -26.36 -8.52
CA GLU A 72 9.98 -27.71 -8.96
C GLU A 72 8.48 -27.83 -9.24
N SER A 73 7.64 -27.26 -8.37
CA SER A 73 6.19 -27.29 -8.54
C SER A 73 5.52 -26.06 -7.93
N LEU A 74 4.68 -25.41 -8.73
CA LEU A 74 3.73 -24.39 -8.35
C LEU A 74 2.32 -24.94 -8.62
N THR A 75 1.62 -25.34 -7.57
CA THR A 75 0.23 -25.79 -7.64
C THR A 75 -0.70 -24.60 -7.77
N LEU A 76 -1.66 -24.70 -8.69
CA LEU A 76 -2.66 -23.69 -8.98
C LEU A 76 -4.04 -24.19 -8.57
N ARG A 77 -4.90 -23.31 -8.06
CA ARG A 77 -6.28 -23.66 -7.72
C ARG A 77 -7.28 -22.73 -8.40
N PRO A 78 -8.40 -23.29 -8.90
CA PRO A 78 -9.48 -22.47 -9.42
C PRO A 78 -10.21 -21.77 -8.27
N VAL A 79 -10.62 -20.54 -8.52
CA VAL A 79 -11.56 -19.80 -7.67
C VAL A 79 -12.89 -19.68 -8.40
N SER A 80 -13.96 -20.24 -7.83
CA SER A 80 -15.27 -20.23 -8.47
C SER A 80 -15.96 -18.87 -8.33
N ALA A 81 -16.84 -18.55 -9.28
CA ALA A 81 -17.66 -17.35 -9.21
C ALA A 81 -18.57 -17.33 -7.96
N GLU A 82 -19.00 -18.50 -7.46
CA GLU A 82 -19.78 -18.60 -6.22
C GLU A 82 -18.95 -18.23 -4.98
N GLN A 83 -17.69 -18.66 -4.92
CA GLN A 83 -16.76 -18.27 -3.84
C GLN A 83 -16.53 -16.76 -3.82
N LEU A 84 -16.47 -16.12 -4.99
CA LEU A 84 -16.36 -14.66 -5.11
C LEU A 84 -17.66 -13.92 -4.73
N ARG A 85 -18.83 -14.55 -4.95
CA ARG A 85 -20.15 -13.97 -4.68
C ARG A 85 -20.63 -14.13 -3.24
N LYS A 86 -20.09 -15.08 -2.46
CA LYS A 86 -20.40 -15.22 -1.02
C LYS A 86 -19.97 -13.94 -0.28
N ARG A 87 -20.95 -13.05 -0.10
CA ARG A 87 -20.91 -11.70 0.45
C ARG A 87 -19.73 -11.39 1.40
N SER A 88 -18.87 -10.51 0.90
CA SER A 88 -17.90 -9.64 1.57
C SER A 88 -18.53 -8.56 2.46
N GLY A 89 -19.72 -8.77 3.04
CA GLY A 89 -20.47 -7.73 3.78
C GLY A 89 -19.67 -7.08 4.92
N ASP A 90 -18.72 -7.82 5.49
CA ASP A 90 -17.80 -7.39 6.54
C ASP A 90 -16.33 -7.30 6.08
N ALA A 91 -16.07 -7.32 4.77
CA ALA A 91 -14.69 -7.32 4.24
C ALA A 91 -14.08 -5.92 4.12
N LEU A 92 -14.85 -4.86 4.35
CA LEU A 92 -14.32 -3.51 4.36
C LEU A 92 -13.64 -3.25 5.70
N PHE A 93 -12.40 -2.79 5.63
CA PHE A 93 -11.63 -2.34 6.77
C PHE A 93 -11.45 -0.84 6.70
N THR A 94 -11.49 -0.18 7.85
CA THR A 94 -11.06 1.20 8.04
C THR A 94 -9.86 1.22 8.98
N ILE A 95 -9.16 2.34 9.02
CA ILE A 95 -8.07 2.58 9.96
C ILE A 95 -8.65 3.38 11.12
N GLU A 96 -8.61 2.80 12.32
CA GLU A 96 -8.95 3.49 13.56
C GLU A 96 -7.73 3.58 14.48
N PRO A 97 -7.46 4.75 15.10
CA PRO A 97 -6.44 4.86 16.12
C PRO A 97 -6.86 4.10 17.39
N ALA A 98 -6.13 3.05 17.75
CA ALA A 98 -6.26 2.43 19.07
C ALA A 98 -5.57 3.32 20.12
N PRO A 99 -6.21 3.65 21.26
CA PRO A 99 -5.64 4.57 22.26
C PRO A 99 -4.25 4.12 22.74
N LEU A 100 -3.33 5.07 22.82
CA LEU A 100 -1.97 4.87 23.32
C LEU A 100 -1.65 5.87 24.43
N SER A 101 -1.25 5.37 25.59
CA SER A 101 -0.73 6.22 26.66
C SER A 101 0.76 6.45 26.47
N LEU A 102 1.14 7.68 26.07
CA LEU A 102 2.53 8.11 26.10
C LEU A 102 2.85 8.55 27.53
N ALA A 103 3.70 7.78 28.23
CA ALA A 103 4.14 8.16 29.55
C ALA A 103 4.88 9.51 29.50
N ALA A 104 4.43 10.47 30.31
CA ALA A 104 5.12 11.73 30.51
C ALA A 104 6.47 11.48 31.21
N GLU A 105 7.52 12.09 30.65
CA GLU A 105 8.88 12.25 31.18
C GLU A 105 9.35 11.22 32.23
N GLY A 106 10.12 10.25 31.75
CA GLY A 106 11.14 9.56 32.53
C GLY A 106 12.47 9.71 31.79
N ALA A 107 13.50 10.17 32.48
CA ALA A 107 14.86 10.30 31.93
C ALA A 107 15.45 8.90 31.70
N ASP A 108 15.06 8.24 30.62
CA ASP A 108 15.57 6.90 30.24
C ASP A 108 17.00 6.93 29.70
N GLY A 109 17.68 8.08 29.71
CA GLY A 109 19.03 8.22 29.16
C GLY A 109 19.10 8.10 27.62
N THR A 110 17.96 7.92 26.93
CA THR A 110 17.87 7.92 25.47
C THR A 110 18.41 9.25 24.91
N VAL A 111 19.48 9.18 24.13
CA VAL A 111 20.06 10.35 23.46
C VAL A 111 19.30 10.60 22.17
N VAL A 112 18.59 11.72 22.09
CA VAL A 112 17.78 12.11 20.91
C VAL A 112 18.47 13.28 20.20
N ALA A 113 18.76 13.11 18.92
CA ALA A 113 19.23 14.18 18.04
C ALA A 113 18.08 14.67 17.15
N TYR A 114 17.82 15.98 17.18
CA TYR A 114 16.88 16.64 16.28
C TYR A 114 17.66 17.33 15.18
N VAL A 115 17.47 16.91 13.95
CA VAL A 115 18.19 17.44 12.79
C VAL A 115 17.18 17.80 11.68
N PRO A 116 17.39 18.89 10.94
CA PRO A 116 16.52 19.24 9.82
C PRO A 116 16.59 18.21 8.69
N ASP A 117 17.76 17.59 8.49
CA ASP A 117 18.04 16.54 7.52
C ASP A 117 19.26 15.69 7.97
N LEU A 118 19.63 14.66 7.21
CA LEU A 118 20.79 13.83 7.53
C LEU A 118 22.14 14.50 7.28
N ASP A 119 22.20 15.58 6.50
CA ASP A 119 23.47 16.30 6.29
C ASP A 119 23.85 17.07 7.56
N ALA A 120 22.87 17.64 8.26
CA ALA A 120 23.05 18.23 9.59
C ALA A 120 23.45 17.21 10.67
N LEU A 121 23.15 15.92 10.49
CA LEU A 121 23.60 14.86 11.42
C LEU A 121 25.11 14.65 11.39
N ALA A 122 25.74 14.79 10.21
CA ALA A 122 27.18 14.64 10.07
C ALA A 122 27.97 15.70 10.85
N GLU A 123 27.38 16.89 11.05
CA GLU A 123 27.94 17.95 11.90
C GLU A 123 27.81 17.64 13.40
N ALA A 124 26.91 16.71 13.76
CA ALA A 124 26.59 16.29 15.12
C ALA A 124 27.17 14.91 15.52
N ASP A 125 27.88 14.21 14.62
CA ASP A 125 28.43 12.85 14.83
C ASP A 125 29.59 12.77 15.86
N GLY A 126 29.65 13.70 16.82
CA GLY A 126 30.50 13.62 18.01
C GLY A 126 29.89 12.76 19.13
N PRO A 127 30.71 12.17 20.03
CA PRO A 127 30.18 11.42 21.17
C PRO A 127 29.44 12.33 22.17
N PRO A 128 28.32 11.87 22.77
CA PRO A 128 27.69 10.55 22.61
C PRO A 128 26.86 10.44 21.32
N GLN A 129 26.91 9.26 20.69
CA GLN A 129 26.06 8.97 19.52
C GLN A 129 24.58 8.91 19.92
N PRO A 130 23.66 9.42 19.08
CA PRO A 130 22.24 9.38 19.38
C PRO A 130 21.66 7.97 19.25
N ASP A 131 20.76 7.61 20.16
CA ASP A 131 19.92 6.41 20.06
C ASP A 131 18.75 6.62 19.08
N VAL A 132 18.35 7.89 18.90
CA VAL A 132 17.22 8.31 18.07
C VAL A 132 17.59 9.56 17.30
N VAL A 133 17.38 9.54 15.99
CA VAL A 133 17.49 10.71 15.13
C VAL A 133 16.08 11.09 14.66
N VAL A 134 15.70 12.34 14.90
CA VAL A 134 14.38 12.87 14.54
C VAL A 134 14.54 13.82 13.37
N VAL A 135 13.80 13.57 12.31
CA VAL A 135 13.79 14.38 11.09
C VAL A 135 12.35 14.81 10.80
N PRO A 136 12.07 16.11 10.62
CA PRO A 136 10.76 16.54 10.14
C PRO A 136 10.56 16.09 8.69
N CYS A 137 9.35 15.69 8.34
CA CYS A 137 8.99 15.46 6.94
C CYS A 137 9.13 16.80 6.18
N PRO A 138 9.81 16.82 5.02
CA PRO A 138 10.09 18.06 4.32
C PRO A 138 8.80 18.70 3.82
N ASP A 139 8.74 20.03 3.90
CA ASP A 139 7.62 20.81 3.38
C ASP A 139 7.52 20.76 1.85
N GLY A 140 8.62 20.41 1.18
CA GLY A 140 8.79 20.48 -0.27
C GLY A 140 9.17 21.88 -0.75
N PRO A 141 9.39 22.05 -2.06
CA PRO A 141 9.87 23.31 -2.63
C PRO A 141 8.83 24.44 -2.50
N GLU A 142 9.30 25.65 -2.22
CA GLU A 142 8.44 26.84 -2.19
C GLU A 142 7.70 27.06 -3.52
N GLY A 143 6.43 27.46 -3.43
CA GLY A 143 5.59 27.73 -4.61
C GLY A 143 5.08 26.50 -5.36
N VAL A 144 5.50 25.29 -4.97
CA VAL A 144 5.04 24.03 -5.56
C VAL A 144 3.86 23.47 -4.79
N SER A 145 2.82 22.98 -5.49
CA SER A 145 1.60 22.47 -4.85
C SER A 145 1.05 21.20 -5.52
N GLY A 146 0.04 20.61 -4.89
CA GLY A 146 -0.65 19.43 -5.44
C GLY A 146 0.29 18.27 -5.72
N ALA A 147 0.09 17.60 -6.86
CA ALA A 147 0.81 16.39 -7.23
C ALA A 147 2.32 16.58 -7.38
N GLU A 148 2.78 17.78 -7.75
CA GLU A 148 4.21 18.07 -7.87
C GLU A 148 4.87 18.12 -6.50
N ARG A 149 4.23 18.77 -5.52
CA ARG A 149 4.71 18.80 -4.12
C ARG A 149 4.74 17.41 -3.52
N VAL A 150 3.68 16.61 -3.72
CA VAL A 150 3.64 15.21 -3.26
C VAL A 150 4.83 14.43 -3.81
N ARG A 151 5.15 14.58 -5.11
CA ARG A 151 6.28 13.89 -5.73
C ARG A 151 7.62 14.35 -5.14
N ALA A 152 7.82 15.66 -4.98
CA ALA A 152 9.06 16.20 -4.43
C ALA A 152 9.31 15.69 -3.01
N VAL A 153 8.33 15.86 -2.10
CA VAL A 153 8.40 15.38 -0.71
C VAL A 153 8.62 13.87 -0.64
N THR A 154 7.87 13.08 -1.42
CA THR A 154 8.05 11.61 -1.41
C THR A 154 9.43 11.19 -1.92
N THR A 155 9.98 11.91 -2.90
CA THR A 155 11.33 11.62 -3.44
C THR A 155 12.42 11.95 -2.42
N GLU A 156 12.25 13.05 -1.69
CA GLU A 156 13.18 13.45 -0.64
C GLU A 156 13.15 12.48 0.55
N VAL A 157 11.96 12.07 1.00
CA VAL A 157 11.82 11.04 2.04
C VAL A 157 12.35 9.68 1.58
N LEU A 158 12.22 9.34 0.28
CA LEU A 158 12.85 8.13 -0.27
C LEU A 158 14.36 8.19 -0.15
N ALA A 159 14.98 9.32 -0.52
CA ALA A 159 16.42 9.49 -0.40
C ALA A 159 16.88 9.41 1.07
N LEU A 160 16.13 10.03 2.00
CA LEU A 160 16.33 9.95 3.44
C LEU A 160 16.35 8.51 3.93
N VAL A 161 15.31 7.74 3.63
CA VAL A 161 15.15 6.34 4.08
C VAL A 161 16.20 5.43 3.44
N GLN A 162 16.52 5.62 2.16
CA GLN A 162 17.56 4.84 1.47
C GLN A 162 18.94 5.09 2.09
N ARG A 163 19.30 6.35 2.34
CA ARG A 163 20.56 6.71 3.00
C ARG A 163 20.62 6.15 4.42
N TRP A 164 19.56 6.34 5.20
CA TRP A 164 19.47 5.77 6.54
C TRP A 164 19.65 4.25 6.53
N SER A 165 19.01 3.55 5.60
CA SER A 165 19.07 2.09 5.50
C SER A 165 20.41 1.56 5.00
N ALA A 166 21.17 2.36 4.25
CA ALA A 166 22.50 2.01 3.78
C ALA A 166 23.58 2.15 4.88
N GLU A 167 23.34 2.99 5.89
CA GLU A 167 24.27 3.23 6.99
C GLU A 167 24.08 2.21 8.14
N ASP A 168 25.19 1.66 8.64
CA ASP A 168 25.23 0.71 9.76
C ASP A 168 25.16 1.47 11.10
N ARG A 169 24.00 2.06 11.38
CA ARG A 169 23.69 2.76 12.62
C ARG A 169 22.86 1.88 13.56
N THR A 170 23.15 1.98 14.85
CA THR A 170 22.30 1.42 15.92
C THR A 170 21.11 2.31 16.25
N ALA A 171 21.16 3.58 15.87
CA ALA A 171 20.10 4.55 16.08
C ALA A 171 18.81 4.19 15.34
N ARG A 172 17.69 4.73 15.82
CA ARG A 172 16.38 4.68 15.15
C ARG A 172 16.06 6.03 14.50
N LEU A 173 15.50 6.01 13.30
CA LEU A 173 14.99 7.22 12.63
C LEU A 173 13.54 7.43 13.03
N VAL A 174 13.18 8.63 13.47
CA VAL A 174 11.79 9.07 13.65
C VAL A 174 11.48 10.13 12.60
N LEU A 175 10.57 9.83 11.68
CA LEU A 175 10.04 10.81 10.74
C LEU A 175 8.80 11.48 11.35
N VAL A 176 8.83 12.81 11.51
CA VAL A 176 7.69 13.59 12.02
C VAL A 176 6.89 14.15 10.86
N ALA A 177 5.66 13.67 10.68
CA ALA A 177 4.76 14.07 9.62
C ALA A 177 3.56 14.86 10.17
N ARG A 178 3.16 15.93 9.47
CA ARG A 178 1.88 16.60 9.74
C ARG A 178 0.67 15.73 9.38
N CYS A 179 -0.31 15.69 10.28
CA CYS A 179 -1.65 15.18 10.00
C CYS A 179 -2.30 15.96 8.84
N ASP A 180 -3.14 15.27 8.07
CA ASP A 180 -4.01 15.84 7.02
C ASP A 180 -3.26 16.59 5.88
N ASP A 181 -1.94 16.42 5.76
CA ASP A 181 -1.12 16.89 4.64
C ASP A 181 -0.95 15.76 3.60
N LEU A 182 -1.43 15.97 2.37
CA LEU A 182 -1.38 14.97 1.30
C LEU A 182 0.04 14.50 0.94
N ALA A 183 1.04 15.39 1.00
CA ALA A 183 2.42 15.03 0.70
C ALA A 183 3.02 14.18 1.82
N HIS A 184 2.71 14.52 3.07
CA HIS A 184 3.15 13.76 4.23
C HIS A 184 2.45 12.41 4.33
N ALA A 185 1.18 12.30 3.95
CA ALA A 185 0.47 11.03 3.86
C ALA A 185 1.11 10.07 2.83
N ALA A 186 1.56 10.60 1.69
CA ALA A 186 2.29 9.82 0.69
C ALA A 186 3.66 9.34 1.22
N ALA A 187 4.40 10.23 1.89
CA ALA A 187 5.64 9.88 2.58
C ALA A 187 5.43 8.83 3.68
N GLY A 188 4.35 8.93 4.46
CA GLY A 188 3.98 7.93 5.47
C GLY A 188 3.71 6.55 4.86
N GLY A 189 3.07 6.49 3.68
CA GLY A 189 2.91 5.24 2.92
C GLY A 189 4.23 4.62 2.49
N LEU A 190 5.19 5.44 2.06
CA LEU A 190 6.54 5.00 1.73
C LEU A 190 7.28 4.47 2.97
N VAL A 191 7.23 5.19 4.09
CA VAL A 191 7.86 4.77 5.36
C VAL A 191 7.31 3.43 5.83
N ARG A 192 5.99 3.20 5.74
CA ARG A 192 5.40 1.90 6.09
C ARG A 192 5.93 0.75 5.24
N SER A 193 6.28 1.01 3.98
CA SER A 193 6.95 0.01 3.13
C SER A 193 8.36 -0.29 3.65
N ALA A 194 9.13 0.74 3.99
CA ALA A 194 10.46 0.59 4.57
C ALA A 194 10.44 -0.10 5.94
N GLN A 195 9.42 0.12 6.76
CA GLN A 195 9.22 -0.59 8.03
C GLN A 195 9.00 -2.09 7.86
N ALA A 196 8.34 -2.50 6.78
CA ALA A 196 8.16 -3.91 6.45
C ALA A 196 9.49 -4.56 6.02
N GLU A 197 10.36 -3.81 5.34
CA GLU A 197 11.69 -4.27 4.91
C GLU A 197 12.71 -4.25 6.07
N HIS A 198 12.62 -3.25 6.96
CA HIS A 198 13.55 -3.01 8.05
C HIS A 198 12.81 -2.75 9.39
N PRO A 199 12.25 -3.79 10.03
CA PRO A 199 11.48 -3.64 11.25
C PRO A 199 12.26 -2.95 12.38
N GLY A 200 11.64 -1.98 13.04
CA GLY A 200 12.20 -1.27 14.20
C GLY A 200 13.27 -0.20 13.88
N ARG A 201 13.69 -0.05 12.62
CA ARG A 201 14.69 0.95 12.20
C ARG A 201 14.13 2.35 11.99
N VAL A 202 12.86 2.44 11.57
CA VAL A 202 12.19 3.70 11.25
C VAL A 202 10.84 3.74 11.96
N VAL A 203 10.54 4.84 12.62
CA VAL A 203 9.28 5.13 13.31
C VAL A 203 8.62 6.33 12.64
N LEU A 204 7.31 6.26 12.43
CA LEU A 204 6.50 7.35 11.90
C LEU A 204 5.71 7.99 13.05
N LEU A 205 5.87 9.29 13.25
CA LEU A 205 5.06 10.11 14.14
C LEU A 205 4.23 11.08 13.30
N GLU A 206 2.92 10.83 13.17
CA GLU A 206 2.00 11.79 12.57
C GLU A 206 1.42 12.69 13.67
N THR A 207 1.47 14.01 13.52
CA THR A 207 0.98 14.97 14.53
C THR A 207 0.35 16.21 13.91
N ASP A 208 -0.66 16.78 14.55
CA ASP A 208 -1.22 18.09 14.20
C ASP A 208 -0.39 19.27 14.73
N ARG A 209 0.54 19.01 15.67
CA ARG A 209 1.46 19.99 16.28
C ARG A 209 2.92 19.53 16.13
N PRO A 210 3.51 19.63 14.92
CA PRO A 210 4.88 19.15 14.66
C PRO A 210 5.94 19.88 15.49
N ASP A 211 5.70 21.14 15.82
CA ASP A 211 6.53 21.99 16.66
C ASP A 211 6.60 21.51 18.12
N GLU A 212 5.64 20.68 18.57
CA GLU A 212 5.66 20.04 19.88
C GLU A 212 6.16 18.58 19.85
N ALA A 213 6.54 18.07 18.67
CA ALA A 213 6.92 16.66 18.50
C ALA A 213 8.10 16.25 19.39
N ALA A 214 9.01 17.17 19.70
CA ALA A 214 10.17 16.90 20.53
C ALA A 214 9.82 16.36 21.93
N ALA A 215 8.71 16.82 22.51
CA ALA A 215 8.25 16.31 23.81
C ALA A 215 7.65 14.90 23.71
N LEU A 216 7.17 14.50 22.53
CA LEU A 216 6.45 13.24 22.30
C LEU A 216 7.40 12.09 21.94
N VAL A 217 8.50 12.38 21.26
CA VAL A 217 9.45 11.37 20.72
C VAL A 217 9.90 10.34 21.76
N PRO A 218 10.33 10.70 22.98
CA PRO A 218 10.74 9.70 23.97
C PRO A 218 9.63 8.70 24.30
N GLY A 219 8.39 9.17 24.45
CA GLY A 219 7.22 8.33 24.68
C GLY A 219 6.92 7.42 23.49
N VAL A 220 6.95 7.98 22.28
CA VAL A 220 6.71 7.25 21.02
C VAL A 220 7.73 6.12 20.86
N VAL A 221 9.02 6.40 21.05
CA VAL A 221 10.08 5.40 20.89
C VAL A 221 9.99 4.29 21.95
N ARG A 222 9.60 4.62 23.18
CA ARG A 222 9.41 3.65 24.26
C ARG A 222 8.19 2.75 24.05
N SER A 223 7.14 3.27 23.41
CA SER A 223 5.94 2.48 23.11
C SER A 223 6.26 1.24 22.26
N GLY A 224 7.36 1.28 21.49
CA GLY A 224 7.75 0.22 20.57
C GLY A 224 6.88 0.16 19.31
N GLU A 225 5.91 1.06 19.17
CA GLU A 225 5.03 1.12 18.02
C GLU A 225 5.74 1.76 16.82
N PRO A 226 5.66 1.15 15.62
CA PRO A 226 6.31 1.69 14.42
C PRO A 226 5.59 2.93 13.88
N HIS A 227 4.32 3.15 14.23
CA HIS A 227 3.53 4.27 13.76
C HIS A 227 2.62 4.78 14.88
N VAL A 228 2.84 6.03 15.30
CA VAL A 228 1.99 6.71 16.28
C VAL A 228 1.37 7.95 15.63
N VAL A 229 0.08 8.16 15.85
CA VAL A 229 -0.64 9.38 15.47
C VAL A 229 -0.99 10.13 16.73
N VAL A 230 -0.72 11.43 16.78
CA VAL A 230 -1.13 12.33 17.85
C VAL A 230 -2.02 13.43 17.27
N ARG A 231 -3.24 13.57 17.77
CA ARG A 231 -4.17 14.62 17.35
C ARG A 231 -4.83 15.21 18.59
N GLU A 232 -4.87 16.54 18.69
CA GLU A 232 -5.45 17.25 19.83
C GLU A 232 -4.86 16.82 21.19
N GLY A 233 -3.61 16.34 21.18
CA GLY A 233 -2.92 15.82 22.37
C GLY A 233 -3.22 14.35 22.71
N GLU A 234 -4.13 13.69 21.99
CA GLU A 234 -4.42 12.27 22.15
C GLU A 234 -3.53 11.43 21.23
N ALA A 235 -2.81 10.48 21.81
CA ALA A 235 -1.97 9.54 21.07
C ALA A 235 -2.73 8.25 20.77
N GLY A 236 -2.54 7.72 19.57
CA GLY A 236 -3.11 6.46 19.15
C GLY A 236 -2.25 5.73 18.14
N VAL A 237 -2.51 4.44 17.98
CA VAL A 237 -1.81 3.58 17.04
C VAL A 237 -2.78 3.17 15.93
N PRO A 238 -2.51 3.49 14.65
CA PRO A 238 -3.39 3.09 13.57
C PRO A 238 -3.54 1.56 13.49
N ARG A 239 -4.78 1.08 13.57
CA ARG A 239 -5.15 -0.34 13.44
C ARG A 239 -6.21 -0.51 12.38
N LEU A 240 -6.11 -1.59 11.61
CA LEU A 240 -7.16 -2.01 10.69
C LEU A 240 -8.30 -2.64 11.50
N VAL A 241 -9.49 -2.06 11.41
CA VAL A 241 -10.72 -2.56 12.04
C VAL A 241 -11.80 -2.74 10.98
N ARG A 242 -12.78 -3.62 11.23
CA ARG A 242 -13.89 -3.82 10.29
C ARG A 242 -14.77 -2.58 10.27
N ALA A 243 -15.14 -2.11 9.07
CA ALA A 243 -15.95 -0.90 8.89
C ALA A 243 -17.37 -1.02 9.49
N ALA A 244 -17.93 -2.24 9.59
CA ALA A 244 -19.21 -2.46 10.29
C ALA A 244 -19.09 -2.22 11.81
N ALA A 245 -17.97 -2.62 12.41
CA ALA A 245 -17.69 -2.39 13.83
C ALA A 245 -17.35 -0.91 14.13
N ALA A 246 -16.67 -0.25 13.20
CA ALA A 246 -16.41 1.19 13.24
C ALA A 246 -17.69 2.05 13.29
N ARG A 247 -18.72 1.68 12.51
CA ARG A 247 -20.00 2.40 12.51
C ARG A 247 -20.76 2.24 13.83
N THR A 248 -20.65 1.08 14.48
CA THR A 248 -21.33 0.85 15.77
C THR A 248 -20.73 1.66 16.93
N THR A 249 -19.45 2.03 16.89
CA THR A 249 -18.82 2.90 17.90
C THR A 249 -19.21 4.37 17.70
N GLU A 250 -19.29 4.85 16.47
CA GLU A 250 -19.80 6.20 16.14
C GLU A 250 -21.29 6.38 16.47
N ASP A 251 -22.13 5.39 16.14
CA ASP A 251 -23.58 5.42 16.45
C ASP A 251 -23.85 5.35 17.97
N ALA A 252 -23.01 4.62 18.72
CA ALA A 252 -23.09 4.57 20.18
C ALA A 252 -22.66 5.89 20.83
N ALA A 253 -21.69 6.61 20.25
CA ALA A 253 -21.23 7.91 20.73
C ALA A 253 -22.23 9.04 20.39
N THR A 254 -22.99 8.92 19.30
CA THR A 254 -23.94 9.94 18.83
C THR A 254 -25.40 9.71 19.27
N GLY A 255 -25.69 8.64 20.03
CA GLY A 255 -27.01 8.42 20.62
C GLY A 255 -28.15 8.25 19.60
N SER A 256 -27.85 7.92 18.34
CA SER A 256 -28.88 7.71 17.31
C SER A 256 -29.46 6.30 17.40
N ALA A 257 -30.40 6.13 18.34
CA ALA A 257 -31.23 4.94 18.38
C ALA A 257 -32.20 4.96 17.18
N GLY A 258 -31.86 4.22 16.12
CA GLY A 258 -32.83 3.73 15.15
C GLY A 258 -32.37 3.78 13.70
N ARG A 259 -31.87 2.65 13.20
CA ARG A 259 -32.16 2.17 11.83
C ARG A 259 -32.10 0.65 11.82
N THR A 260 -33.26 0.07 11.58
CA THR A 260 -33.53 -1.35 11.38
C THR A 260 -32.74 -1.91 10.19
N ASP A 261 -32.15 -3.09 10.42
CA ASP A 261 -32.06 -4.26 9.54
C ASP A 261 -31.75 -4.01 8.06
N HIS A 262 -30.49 -4.26 7.70
CA HIS A 262 -29.94 -4.20 6.35
C HIS A 262 -30.49 -5.33 5.46
N ALA A 263 -31.57 -5.04 4.73
CA ALA A 263 -32.02 -5.81 3.58
C ALA A 263 -32.51 -4.87 2.47
N ASP A 264 -31.62 -3.99 1.98
CA ASP A 264 -31.57 -3.42 0.62
C ASP A 264 -30.69 -2.17 0.66
N ASP A 265 -29.38 -2.36 0.60
CA ASP A 265 -28.44 -1.27 0.33
C ASP A 265 -28.01 -1.33 -1.15
N THR A 266 -28.98 -1.41 -2.04
CA THR A 266 -28.84 -0.78 -3.35
C THR A 266 -29.23 0.67 -3.14
N ALA A 267 -28.33 1.46 -2.56
CA ALA A 267 -28.38 2.90 -2.70
C ALA A 267 -28.34 3.18 -4.21
N ALA A 268 -29.52 3.33 -4.82
CA ALA A 268 -29.66 3.76 -6.19
C ALA A 268 -28.76 4.98 -6.34
N ALA A 269 -27.85 4.96 -7.33
CA ALA A 269 -27.02 6.14 -7.55
C ALA A 269 -27.95 7.34 -7.69
N PRO A 270 -27.61 8.49 -7.08
CA PRO A 270 -28.51 9.62 -7.05
C PRO A 270 -29.00 9.92 -8.47
N ALA A 271 -30.31 9.79 -8.68
CA ALA A 271 -30.91 10.01 -9.98
C ALA A 271 -30.49 11.39 -10.48
N GLY A 272 -29.82 11.45 -11.63
CA GLY A 272 -29.30 12.70 -12.18
C GLY A 272 -27.78 12.90 -12.10
N LEU A 273 -26.98 11.85 -11.82
CA LEU A 273 -25.53 11.93 -12.04
C LEU A 273 -25.26 12.43 -13.47
N GLY A 274 -24.42 13.47 -13.56
CA GLY A 274 -24.03 14.11 -14.79
C GLY A 274 -23.13 13.22 -15.65
N THR A 275 -22.04 13.78 -16.18
CA THR A 275 -20.98 12.96 -16.75
C THR A 275 -20.11 12.42 -15.62
N VAL A 276 -19.93 11.10 -15.55
CA VAL A 276 -19.01 10.44 -14.62
C VAL A 276 -17.66 10.24 -15.29
N LEU A 277 -16.61 10.85 -14.74
CA LEU A 277 -15.23 10.71 -15.18
C LEU A 277 -14.58 9.50 -14.50
N LEU A 278 -14.08 8.54 -15.29
CA LEU A 278 -13.32 7.39 -14.80
C LEU A 278 -11.90 7.46 -15.31
N THR A 279 -10.94 7.71 -14.42
CA THR A 279 -9.51 7.66 -14.75
C THR A 279 -8.96 6.24 -14.59
N GLY A 280 -7.96 5.88 -15.40
CA GLY A 280 -7.46 4.51 -15.44
C GLY A 280 -8.46 3.51 -16.03
N ALA A 281 -9.41 3.98 -16.85
CA ALA A 281 -10.51 3.17 -17.36
C ALA A 281 -10.09 1.96 -18.22
N SER A 282 -8.90 2.02 -18.83
CA SER A 282 -8.31 0.90 -19.58
C SER A 282 -7.56 -0.12 -18.70
N GLY A 283 -7.54 0.08 -17.38
CA GLY A 283 -7.00 -0.89 -16.42
C GLY A 283 -7.97 -2.06 -16.20
N ALA A 284 -7.46 -3.14 -15.61
CA ALA A 284 -8.22 -4.37 -15.38
C ALA A 284 -9.57 -4.18 -14.66
N LEU A 285 -9.65 -3.19 -13.75
CA LEU A 285 -10.88 -2.88 -13.00
C LEU A 285 -11.77 -1.82 -13.68
N GLY A 286 -11.21 -1.03 -14.60
CA GLY A 286 -11.90 0.12 -15.17
C GLY A 286 -13.15 -0.25 -15.96
N GLY A 287 -13.04 -1.26 -16.84
CA GLY A 287 -14.19 -1.76 -17.59
C GLY A 287 -15.26 -2.39 -16.71
N THR A 288 -14.86 -3.12 -15.66
CA THR A 288 -15.79 -3.72 -14.70
C THR A 288 -16.58 -2.65 -13.94
N LEU A 289 -15.90 -1.60 -13.45
CA LEU A 289 -16.55 -0.49 -12.78
C LEU A 289 -17.47 0.28 -13.74
N ALA A 290 -17.03 0.51 -14.98
CA ALA A 290 -17.86 1.17 -16.00
C ALA A 290 -19.17 0.40 -16.26
N ARG A 291 -19.10 -0.93 -16.44
CA ARG A 291 -20.30 -1.78 -16.57
C ARG A 291 -21.20 -1.66 -15.35
N HIS A 292 -20.64 -1.76 -14.15
CA HIS A 292 -21.40 -1.65 -12.91
C HIS A 292 -22.11 -0.30 -12.77
N LEU A 293 -21.46 0.80 -13.16
CA LEU A 293 -22.06 2.13 -13.17
C LEU A 293 -23.22 2.25 -14.16
N VAL A 294 -23.11 1.65 -15.35
CA VAL A 294 -24.21 1.66 -16.34
C VAL A 294 -25.35 0.75 -15.90
N THR A 295 -25.07 -0.52 -15.61
CA THR A 295 -26.10 -1.54 -15.38
C THR A 295 -26.70 -1.49 -13.98
N GLY A 296 -25.87 -1.22 -12.96
CA GLY A 296 -26.29 -1.20 -11.55
C GLY A 296 -26.76 0.17 -11.08
N HIS A 297 -26.21 1.24 -11.65
CA HIS A 297 -26.44 2.61 -11.20
C HIS A 297 -27.08 3.53 -12.27
N GLY A 298 -27.34 3.03 -13.48
CA GLY A 298 -28.05 3.77 -14.52
C GLY A 298 -27.29 4.97 -15.09
N VAL A 299 -25.96 5.03 -14.91
CA VAL A 299 -25.13 6.13 -15.43
C VAL A 299 -25.19 6.14 -16.96
N ARG A 300 -25.55 7.29 -17.55
CA ARG A 300 -25.73 7.45 -19.00
C ARG A 300 -24.59 8.15 -19.71
N ARG A 301 -23.72 8.83 -18.96
CA ARG A 301 -22.60 9.61 -19.51
C ARG A 301 -21.33 9.23 -18.77
N LEU A 302 -20.48 8.46 -19.43
CA LEU A 302 -19.16 8.07 -18.92
C LEU A 302 -18.07 8.73 -19.76
N LEU A 303 -17.09 9.33 -19.10
CA LEU A 303 -15.86 9.78 -19.73
C LEU A 303 -14.72 8.89 -19.25
N LEU A 304 -14.27 7.97 -20.12
CA LEU A 304 -13.24 6.99 -19.82
C LEU A 304 -11.86 7.57 -20.19
N VAL A 305 -11.01 7.82 -19.20
CA VAL A 305 -9.72 8.47 -19.39
C VAL A 305 -8.58 7.52 -19.04
N SER A 306 -7.62 7.40 -19.96
CA SER A 306 -6.34 6.73 -19.71
C SER A 306 -5.27 7.27 -20.65
N ARG A 307 -3.99 7.04 -20.33
CA ARG A 307 -2.86 7.48 -21.18
C ARG A 307 -2.94 6.98 -22.62
N ARG A 308 -3.48 5.78 -22.84
CA ARG A 308 -3.66 5.18 -24.16
C ARG A 308 -5.01 5.50 -24.81
N GLY A 309 -5.94 6.13 -24.08
CA GLY A 309 -7.25 6.51 -24.60
C GLY A 309 -7.97 5.37 -25.33
N ALA A 310 -8.49 5.66 -26.52
CA ALA A 310 -9.18 4.72 -27.40
C ALA A 310 -8.25 3.65 -28.01
N ASP A 311 -6.94 3.90 -28.03
CA ASP A 311 -5.93 2.95 -28.53
C ASP A 311 -5.58 1.88 -27.49
N ALA A 312 -6.18 1.92 -26.29
CA ALA A 312 -6.00 0.86 -25.32
C ALA A 312 -6.66 -0.45 -25.82
N PRO A 313 -5.99 -1.61 -25.66
CA PRO A 313 -6.58 -2.90 -26.02
C PRO A 313 -7.95 -3.11 -25.37
N GLY A 314 -8.97 -3.45 -26.18
CA GLY A 314 -10.34 -3.67 -25.73
C GLY A 314 -11.17 -2.40 -25.46
N ALA A 315 -10.63 -1.19 -25.67
CA ALA A 315 -11.37 0.05 -25.43
C ALA A 315 -12.54 0.25 -26.40
N ALA A 316 -12.37 -0.08 -27.69
CA ALA A 316 -13.42 0.00 -28.69
C ALA A 316 -14.59 -0.96 -28.39
N ASP A 317 -14.26 -2.20 -28.02
CA ASP A 317 -15.27 -3.20 -27.65
C ASP A 317 -16.03 -2.79 -26.40
N LEU A 318 -15.33 -2.28 -25.38
CA LEU A 318 -15.95 -1.76 -24.16
C LEU A 318 -16.86 -0.57 -24.48
N ALA A 319 -16.43 0.36 -25.35
CA ALA A 319 -17.26 1.51 -25.72
C ALA A 319 -18.52 1.07 -26.47
N ALA A 320 -18.41 0.11 -27.40
CA ALA A 320 -19.55 -0.43 -28.12
C ALA A 320 -20.53 -1.14 -27.18
N GLU A 321 -20.01 -1.93 -26.23
CA GLU A 321 -20.80 -2.63 -25.22
C GLU A 321 -21.58 -1.66 -24.31
N LEU A 322 -20.95 -0.57 -23.86
CA LEU A 322 -21.58 0.41 -22.95
C LEU A 322 -22.65 1.27 -23.64
N VAL A 323 -22.69 1.29 -24.97
CA VAL A 323 -23.67 2.05 -25.78
C VAL A 323 -24.84 1.18 -26.25
N ALA A 324 -24.67 -0.15 -26.26
CA ALA A 324 -25.70 -1.12 -26.64
C ALA A 324 -26.81 -1.20 -25.58
#